data_AF-A0A5K7Z9Q5-F1
#
_entry.id   AF-A0A5K7Z9Q5-F1
#
_cell.length_a   1.000
_cell.length_b   1.000
_cell.length_c   1.000
_cell.angle_alpha   90.00
_cell.angle_beta   90.00
_cell.angle_gamma   90.00
#
_symmetry.space_group_name_H-M   'P 1'
#
loop_
_entity.id
_entity.type
_entity.pdbx_description
1 polymer ?
#
loop_
_entity_poly.entity_id
_entity_poly.type
_entity_poly.pdbx_seq_one_letter_code
_entity_poly.pdbx_strand_id
1 'polypeptide(L)' 'MGGFTKRYKVHQLVWYEIHATMESAIRREKQLKNWKRNWKLDLIEKNNPTWKDFYNEIV' A
#
# COMPACT_ATOMS: atom_id res chain seq x y z
N MET A 1 -12.80 -15.38 16.89
CA MET A 1 -12.41 -13.95 16.74
C MET A 1 -11.93 -13.71 15.32
N GLY A 2 -12.64 -12.91 14.52
CA GLY A 2 -12.20 -12.59 13.15
C GLY A 2 -11.31 -11.35 13.15
N GLY A 3 -10.04 -11.49 12.76
CA GLY A 3 -9.12 -10.37 12.62
C GLY A 3 -9.56 -9.37 11.54
N PHE A 4 -9.09 -8.13 11.65
CA PHE A 4 -9.44 -7.02 10.74
C PHE A 4 -9.26 -7.40 9.27
N THR A 5 -8.15 -8.05 8.93
CA THR A 5 -7.83 -8.54 7.58
C THR A 5 -8.91 -9.48 7.04
N LYS A 6 -9.46 -10.37 7.89
CA LYS A 6 -10.53 -11.31 7.51
C LYS A 6 -11.87 -10.60 7.31
N ARG A 7 -12.14 -9.54 8.09
CA ARG A 7 -13.37 -8.75 7.99
C ARG A 7 -13.42 -7.92 6.70
N TYR A 8 -12.30 -7.34 6.29
CA TYR A 8 -12.24 -6.41 5.16
C TYR A 8 -11.60 -7.00 3.89
N LYS A 9 -11.31 -8.31 3.88
CA LYS A 9 -10.70 -9.01 2.74
C LYS A 9 -9.45 -8.29 2.21
N VAL A 10 -8.59 -7.83 3.13
CA VAL A 10 -7.36 -7.09 2.79
C VAL A 10 -6.31 -8.09 2.29
N HIS A 11 -6.46 -8.51 1.04
CA HIS A 11 -5.62 -9.53 0.40
C HIS A 11 -4.85 -9.01 -0.81
N GLN A 12 -5.19 -7.82 -1.30
CA GLN A 12 -4.62 -7.27 -2.53
C GLN A 12 -3.48 -6.30 -2.20
N LEU A 13 -2.34 -6.50 -2.85
CA LEU A 13 -1.25 -5.54 -2.84
C LEU A 13 -1.38 -4.63 -4.07
N VAL A 14 -1.95 -3.45 -3.89
CA VAL A 14 -2.23 -2.53 -5.01
C VAL A 14 -1.17 -1.45 -5.22
N TRP A 15 -0.26 -1.28 -4.27
CA TRP A 15 0.83 -0.30 -4.34
C TRP A 15 1.96 -0.67 -3.37
N TYR A 16 3.21 -0.52 -3.84
CA TYR A 16 4.42 -0.64 -3.03
C TYR A 16 5.48 0.34 -3.57
N GLU A 17 6.47 0.66 -2.73
CA GLU A 17 7.61 1.51 -3.09
C GLU A 17 8.89 0.85 -2.58
N ILE A 18 9.91 0.74 -3.44
CA ILE A 18 11.21 0.16 -3.08
C ILE A 18 12.10 1.27 -2.55
N HIS A 19 12.73 1.01 -1.42
CA HIS A 19 13.61 1.95 -0.74
C HIS A 19 15.00 1.35 -0.55
N ALA A 20 16.04 2.13 -0.83
CA ALA A 20 17.43 1.67 -0.73
C ALA A 20 17.90 1.45 0.72
N THR A 21 17.29 2.14 1.68
CA THR A 21 17.63 2.03 3.11
C THR A 21 16.39 1.86 3.97
N MET A 22 16.54 1.12 5.06
CA MET A 22 15.48 0.91 6.05
C MET A 22 14.96 2.23 6.63
N GLU A 23 15.84 3.20 6.89
CA GLU A 23 15.44 4.52 7.41
C GLU A 23 14.53 5.27 6.44
N SER A 24 14.84 5.23 5.13
CA SER A 24 14.00 5.89 4.11
C SER A 24 12.62 5.24 4.02
N ALA A 25 12.54 3.91 4.11
CA ALA A 25 11.28 3.18 4.15
C ALA A 25 10.45 3.55 5.39
N ILE A 26 11.05 3.57 6.58
CA ILE A 26 10.37 3.92 7.84
C ILE A 26 9.86 5.36 7.78
N ARG A 27 10.66 6.31 7.26
CA ARG A 27 10.24 7.71 7.12
C ARG A 27 9.05 7.83 6.17
N ARG A 28 9.08 7.12 5.03
CA ARG A 28 7.99 7.11 4.06
C ARG A 28 6.71 6.51 4.65
N GLU A 29 6.82 5.38 5.33
CA GLU A 29 5.69 4.73 6.01
C GLU A 29 5.02 5.68 7.03
N LYS A 30 5.83 6.37 7.86
CA LYS A 30 5.32 7.35 8.84
C LYS A 30 4.60 8.51 8.16
N GLN A 31 5.11 9.02 7.03
CA GLN A 31 4.42 10.06 6.26
C GLN A 31 3.07 9.55 5.75
N LEU A 32 3.04 8.37 5.11
CA LEU A 32 1.82 7.79 4.56
C LEU A 32 0.79 7.49 5.65
N LYS A 33 1.19 7.08 6.86
CA LYS A 33 0.26 6.86 7.97
C LYS A 33 -0.58 8.10 8.29
N ASN A 34 0.00 9.29 8.19
CA ASN A 34 -0.68 10.57 8.46
C ASN A 34 -1.43 11.16 7.25
N TRP A 35 -1.38 10.52 6.08
CA TRP A 35 -2.06 11.02 4.89
C TRP A 35 -3.57 10.79 4.95
N LYS A 36 -4.31 11.74 4.39
CA LYS A 36 -5.75 11.58 4.11
C LYS A 36 -5.96 10.40 3.16
N ARG A 37 -7.09 9.72 3.33
CA ARG A 37 -7.46 8.55 2.50
C ARG A 37 -7.40 8.88 1.00
N ASN A 38 -7.93 10.03 0.59
CA ASN A 38 -7.97 10.43 -0.82
C ASN A 38 -6.58 10.49 -1.45
N TRP A 39 -5.58 11.05 -0.75
CA TRP A 39 -4.21 11.12 -1.29
C TRP A 39 -3.58 9.74 -1.47
N LYS A 40 -3.95 8.76 -0.63
CA LYS A 40 -3.52 7.38 -0.81
C LYS A 40 -4.18 6.76 -2.04
N LEU A 41 -5.46 7.04 -2.26
CA LEU A 41 -6.18 6.59 -3.46
C LEU A 41 -5.57 7.21 -4.71
N ASP A 42 -5.35 8.53 -4.74
CA ASP A 42 -4.71 9.22 -5.87
C ASP A 42 -3.32 8.65 -6.17
N LEU A 43 -2.54 8.32 -5.13
CA LEU A 43 -1.21 7.71 -5.29
C LEU A 43 -1.30 6.30 -5.88
N ILE A 44 -2.26 5.49 -5.44
CA ILE A 44 -2.51 4.15 -5.97
C ILE A 44 -2.98 4.27 -7.42
N GLU A 45 -4.02 5.05 -7.71
CA GLU A 45 -4.63 5.19 -9.03
C GLU A 45 -3.66 5.78 -10.07
N LYS A 46 -2.77 6.69 -9.65
CA LYS A 46 -1.73 7.22 -10.54
C LYS A 46 -0.74 6.15 -11.01
N ASN A 47 -0.43 5.17 -10.18
CA ASN A 47 0.53 4.10 -10.52
C ASN A 47 -0.15 2.81 -11.00
N ASN A 48 -1.39 2.57 -10.56
CA ASN A 48 -2.15 1.36 -10.76
C ASN A 48 -3.65 1.71 -10.93
N PRO A 49 -4.03 2.34 -12.04
CA PRO A 49 -5.41 2.77 -12.28
C PRO A 49 -6.40 1.61 -12.38
N THR A 50 -5.91 0.41 -12.71
CA THR A 50 -6.72 -0.81 -12.82
C THR A 50 -6.81 -1.59 -11.51
N TRP A 51 -6.20 -1.10 -10.43
CA TRP A 51 -6.19 -1.78 -9.13
C TRP A 51 -5.71 -3.23 -9.21
N LYS A 52 -4.72 -3.49 -10.07
CA LYS A 52 -4.10 -4.80 -10.24
C LYS A 52 -3.43 -5.24 -8.95
N ASP A 53 -3.58 -6.52 -8.61
CA ASP A 53 -2.91 -7.11 -7.46
C ASP A 53 -1.47 -7.48 -7.80
N PHE A 54 -0.52 -6.72 -7.26
CA PHE A 54 0.91 -6.94 -7.40
C PHE A 54 1.43 -8.08 -6.53
N TYR A 55 0.63 -8.68 -5.64
CA TYR A 55 1.10 -9.77 -4.79
C TYR A 55 1.67 -10.93 -5.63
N ASN A 56 1.03 -11.24 -6.76
CA ASN A 56 1.48 -12.28 -7.69
C ASN A 56 2.66 -11.84 -8.58
N GLU A 57 3.04 -10.56 -8.56
CA GLU A 57 4.10 -9.98 -9.38
C GLU A 57 5.36 -9.67 -8.57
N ILE A 58 5.31 -9.80 -7.24
CA ILE A 58 6.52 -9.80 -6.43
C ILE A 58 7.23 -11.14 -6.66
N VAL A 59 8.36 -11.09 -7.36
CA VAL A 59 9.32 -12.20 -7.52
C VAL A 59 10.25 -12.26 -6.33
#